data_AF-A0A9X4KHX5-F1
#
_entry.id   AF-A0A9X4KHX5-F1
#
_cell.length_a   1.000
_cell.length_b   1.000
_cell.length_c   1.000
_cell.angle_alpha   90.00
_cell.angle_beta   90.00
_cell.angle_gamma   90.00
#
_symmetry.space_group_name_H-M   'P 1'
#
loop_
_entity.id
_entity.type
_entity.pdbx_description
1 polymer ?
#
loop_
_entity_poly.entity_id
_entity_poly.type
_entity_poly.pdbx_seq_one_letter_code
_entity_poly.pdbx_strand_id
1 'polypeptide(L)'
;MKRQVRRTGTDSKNGCDRMVQERAETPQVKQFVQSARMMFEHHSEPAWWVDVNGILLGGNEAFHVLFGRPSKDSNEFHLNRMVAKRDLLRATRCMLKAKAGRAQPVEAACIGKDGGETAMSITFVPVYADRALVGIYGLATPLARDSAAGMDAAESAAGRAAALAGAPLVEALSRAIDQDQFLVYYQPHLDIRTGRIVGTEALLRWRHPERGIVAPSDFIPAAEASKLILPIGEWVLRTACAQNKAWQDQGAGPLTIAVNLSPRQFEQDHVVDMVGRVLADTGLEAAVSGAGDHRRHDDGRGAFDRHAEGA
;
A
#
# COMPACT_ATOMS: atom_id res chain seq x y z
N MET A 1 23.11 -34.24 40.79
CA MET A 1 22.54 -34.10 39.43
C MET A 1 21.46 -33.03 39.44
N LYS A 2 21.79 -31.77 39.10
CA LYS A 2 20.82 -30.70 38.87
C LYS A 2 20.78 -30.46 37.35
N ARG A 3 19.67 -30.78 36.69
CA ARG A 3 19.44 -30.35 35.28
C ARG A 3 18.45 -29.19 35.28
N GLN A 4 18.99 -28.06 34.88
CA GLN A 4 18.36 -26.75 34.71
C GLN A 4 17.34 -26.84 33.57
N VAL A 5 16.08 -26.49 33.84
CA VAL A 5 15.07 -26.23 32.81
C VAL A 5 15.39 -24.87 32.20
N ARG A 6 15.98 -24.87 30.98
CA ARG A 6 16.09 -23.65 30.19
C ARG A 6 14.71 -23.33 29.59
N ARG A 7 14.09 -22.26 30.09
CA ARG A 7 13.04 -21.53 29.38
C ARG A 7 13.68 -20.86 28.16
N THR A 8 13.24 -21.21 26.96
CA THR A 8 13.45 -20.40 25.76
C THR A 8 12.10 -19.87 25.32
N GLY A 9 11.82 -18.63 25.74
CA GLY A 9 10.90 -17.77 25.01
C GLY A 9 11.53 -17.34 23.68
N THR A 10 10.71 -16.66 22.87
CA THR A 10 10.98 -16.00 21.59
C THR A 10 11.28 -16.90 20.40
N ASP A 11 10.29 -17.10 19.51
CA ASP A 11 10.49 -17.17 18.04
C ASP A 11 9.18 -17.30 17.21
N SER A 12 8.19 -16.43 17.46
CA SER A 12 6.94 -16.40 16.68
C SER A 12 6.99 -15.46 15.45
N LYS A 13 8.00 -14.59 15.36
CA LYS A 13 8.24 -13.75 14.16
C LYS A 13 8.93 -14.54 13.03
N ASN A 14 9.86 -15.44 13.37
CA ASN A 14 10.70 -16.17 12.41
C ASN A 14 9.99 -17.27 11.60
N GLY A 15 8.71 -17.57 11.86
CA GLY A 15 7.99 -18.67 11.19
C GLY A 15 7.45 -18.30 9.81
N CYS A 16 6.87 -17.11 9.66
CA CYS A 16 6.34 -16.62 8.39
C CYS A 16 7.48 -16.34 7.41
N ASP A 17 8.54 -15.68 7.87
CA ASP A 17 9.70 -15.33 7.03
C ASP A 17 10.42 -16.55 6.43
N ARG A 18 10.46 -17.67 7.15
CA ARG A 18 11.14 -18.89 6.69
C ARG A 18 10.33 -19.68 5.65
N MET A 19 9.01 -19.75 5.80
CA MET A 19 8.11 -20.36 4.79
C MET A 19 8.14 -19.59 3.47
N VAL A 20 8.31 -18.27 3.54
CA VAL A 20 8.42 -17.37 2.40
C VAL A 20 9.78 -17.50 1.69
N GLN A 21 10.85 -17.75 2.44
CA GLN A 21 12.19 -17.95 1.89
C GLN A 21 12.36 -19.29 1.15
N GLU A 22 11.66 -20.34 1.56
CA GLU A 22 11.78 -21.68 0.94
C GLU A 22 10.94 -21.83 -0.36
N ARG A 23 9.91 -21.00 -0.57
CA ARG A 23 9.01 -21.09 -1.74
C ARG A 23 9.23 -20.02 -2.81
N ALA A 24 10.12 -19.07 -2.57
CA ALA A 24 10.52 -18.11 -3.58
C ALA A 24 11.54 -18.75 -4.54
N GLU A 25 11.04 -19.59 -5.44
CA GLU A 25 11.84 -20.41 -6.37
C GLU A 25 12.59 -19.59 -7.43
N THR A 26 12.19 -18.33 -7.64
CA THR A 26 12.80 -17.43 -8.64
C THR A 26 13.15 -16.05 -8.05
N PRO A 27 14.19 -15.37 -8.58
CA PRO A 27 14.52 -14.00 -8.20
C PRO A 27 13.32 -13.04 -8.33
N GLN A 28 12.47 -13.25 -9.34
CA GLN A 28 11.30 -12.42 -9.57
C GLN A 28 10.26 -12.55 -8.44
N VAL A 29 10.03 -13.76 -7.91
CA VAL A 29 9.12 -13.96 -6.77
C VAL A 29 9.70 -13.35 -5.49
N LYS A 30 11.02 -13.43 -5.27
CA LYS A 30 11.68 -12.77 -4.13
C LYS A 30 11.50 -11.25 -4.19
N GLN A 31 11.73 -10.65 -5.35
CA GLN A 31 11.54 -9.22 -5.58
C GLN A 31 10.08 -8.83 -5.32
N PHE A 32 9.13 -9.59 -5.89
CA PHE A 32 7.70 -9.38 -5.67
C PHE A 32 7.34 -9.35 -4.18
N VAL A 33 7.79 -10.35 -3.41
CA VAL A 33 7.54 -10.42 -1.96
C VAL A 33 8.16 -9.24 -1.22
N GLN A 34 9.38 -8.85 -1.58
CA GLN A 34 10.05 -7.69 -0.96
C GLN A 34 9.28 -6.40 -1.25
N SER A 35 8.89 -6.16 -2.51
CA SER A 35 8.05 -5.02 -2.88
C SER A 35 6.70 -5.03 -2.16
N ALA A 36 6.07 -6.19 -2.05
CA ALA A 36 4.79 -6.37 -1.35
C ALA A 36 4.87 -5.96 0.12
N ARG A 37 5.92 -6.41 0.82
CA ARG A 37 6.19 -6.02 2.21
C ARG A 37 6.34 -4.50 2.31
N MET A 38 7.21 -3.90 1.50
CA MET A 38 7.43 -2.45 1.55
C MET A 38 6.17 -1.61 1.29
N MET A 39 5.27 -2.08 0.41
CA MET A 39 4.03 -1.35 0.10
C MET A 39 2.95 -1.52 1.19
N PHE A 40 2.81 -2.73 1.74
CA PHE A 40 1.63 -3.09 2.52
C PHE A 40 1.88 -3.34 4.01
N GLU A 41 3.13 -3.49 4.47
CA GLU A 41 3.50 -3.92 5.85
C GLU A 41 2.67 -3.20 6.91
N HIS A 42 2.50 -1.88 6.74
CA HIS A 42 1.80 -1.04 7.70
C HIS A 42 0.35 -0.72 7.30
N HIS A 43 -0.10 -1.01 6.07
CA HIS A 43 -1.43 -0.65 5.59
C HIS A 43 -2.55 -1.04 6.58
N SER A 44 -3.49 -0.12 6.85
CA SER A 44 -4.53 -0.31 7.87
C SER A 44 -5.57 -1.35 7.48
N GLU A 45 -5.75 -1.56 6.18
CA GLU A 45 -6.63 -2.61 5.67
C GLU A 45 -5.85 -3.92 5.43
N PRO A 46 -6.50 -5.08 5.64
CA PRO A 46 -5.92 -6.37 5.34
C PRO A 46 -5.42 -6.47 3.90
N ALA A 47 -4.12 -6.71 3.76
CA ALA A 47 -3.47 -6.97 2.48
C ALA A 47 -2.64 -8.24 2.56
N TRP A 48 -2.68 -9.04 1.50
CA TRP A 48 -1.88 -10.25 1.37
C TRP A 48 -1.41 -10.45 -0.05
N TRP A 49 -0.39 -11.30 -0.22
CA TRP A 49 0.13 -11.65 -1.53
C TRP A 49 0.29 -13.17 -1.64
N VAL A 50 -0.04 -13.68 -2.82
CA VAL A 50 0.03 -15.10 -3.17
C VAL A 50 0.86 -15.31 -4.43
N ASP A 51 1.42 -16.50 -4.59
CA ASP A 51 2.07 -16.91 -5.83
C ASP A 51 1.05 -17.16 -6.96
N VAL A 52 1.55 -17.56 -8.13
CA VAL A 52 0.71 -17.90 -9.29
C VAL A 52 -0.20 -19.12 -9.08
N ASN A 53 0.03 -19.92 -8.05
CA ASN A 53 -0.81 -21.06 -7.66
C ASN A 53 -1.86 -20.67 -6.61
N GLY A 54 -1.81 -19.44 -6.09
CA GLY A 54 -2.71 -18.97 -5.02
C GLY A 54 -2.25 -19.37 -3.62
N ILE A 55 -0.98 -19.73 -3.46
CA ILE A 55 -0.35 -20.03 -2.18
C ILE A 55 0.11 -18.73 -1.52
N LEU A 56 -0.25 -18.53 -0.26
CA LEU A 56 0.16 -17.37 0.51
C LEU A 56 1.69 -17.25 0.63
N LEU A 57 2.19 -16.09 0.20
CA LEU A 57 3.58 -15.65 0.32
C LEU A 57 3.76 -14.57 1.39
N GLY A 58 2.68 -14.06 1.97
CA GLY A 58 2.71 -13.15 3.11
C GLY A 58 1.47 -12.26 3.19
N GLY A 59 1.41 -11.48 4.27
CA GLY A 59 0.39 -10.48 4.48
C GLY A 59 0.82 -9.48 5.54
N ASN A 60 0.13 -8.36 5.61
CA ASN A 60 0.43 -7.29 6.55
C ASN A 60 -0.14 -7.55 7.95
N GLU A 61 0.11 -6.62 8.87
CA GLU A 61 -0.37 -6.74 10.25
C GLU A 61 -1.90 -6.85 10.33
N ALA A 62 -2.64 -6.02 9.58
CA ALA A 62 -4.10 -6.06 9.54
C ALA A 62 -4.64 -7.43 9.07
N PHE A 63 -4.01 -8.02 8.06
CA PHE A 63 -4.31 -9.39 7.62
C PHE A 63 -4.09 -10.40 8.74
N HIS A 64 -2.97 -10.33 9.46
CA HIS A 64 -2.68 -11.27 10.54
C HIS A 64 -3.56 -11.08 11.78
N VAL A 65 -3.98 -9.85 12.07
CA VAL A 65 -4.94 -9.56 13.15
C VAL A 65 -6.27 -10.24 12.85
N LEU A 66 -6.74 -10.14 11.60
CA LEU A 66 -8.04 -10.64 11.17
C LEU A 66 -8.04 -12.16 10.92
N PHE A 67 -7.14 -12.65 10.07
CA PHE A 67 -7.13 -14.05 9.59
C PHE A 67 -6.18 -14.96 10.36
N GLY A 68 -5.34 -14.39 11.23
CA GLY A 68 -4.32 -15.12 11.96
C GLY A 68 -3.02 -15.29 11.17
N ARG A 69 -2.01 -15.88 11.84
CA ARG A 69 -0.74 -16.25 11.20
C ARG A 69 -0.83 -17.70 10.74
N PRO A 70 -0.40 -18.03 9.51
CA PRO A 70 -0.31 -19.42 9.07
C PRO A 70 0.57 -20.23 10.02
N SER A 71 0.16 -21.47 10.36
CA SER A 71 1.00 -22.38 11.13
C SER A 71 2.12 -22.94 10.25
N LYS A 72 3.32 -23.15 10.83
CA LYS A 72 4.48 -23.75 10.15
C LYS A 72 4.18 -25.08 9.45
N ASP A 73 3.21 -25.84 9.95
CA ASP A 73 2.85 -27.16 9.44
C ASP A 73 1.77 -27.13 8.34
N SER A 74 1.16 -25.98 8.07
CA SER A 74 0.12 -25.88 7.04
C SER A 74 0.70 -25.25 5.78
N ASN A 75 1.06 -26.11 4.84
CA ASN A 75 1.64 -25.74 3.55
C ASN A 75 0.67 -25.01 2.61
N GLU A 76 -0.57 -24.75 3.03
CA GLU A 76 -1.65 -24.33 2.16
C GLU A 76 -2.56 -23.34 2.90
N PHE A 77 -2.27 -22.05 2.77
CA PHE A 77 -3.19 -21.00 3.14
C PHE A 77 -3.93 -20.56 1.88
N HIS A 78 -5.14 -21.09 1.69
CA HIS A 78 -5.99 -20.83 0.53
C HIS A 78 -7.18 -19.95 0.90
N LEU A 79 -7.77 -19.31 -0.11
CA LEU A 79 -9.02 -18.55 0.01
C LEU A 79 -10.14 -19.32 0.75
N ASN A 80 -10.15 -20.65 0.70
CA ASN A 80 -11.13 -21.50 1.38
C ASN A 80 -11.13 -21.39 2.92
N ARG A 81 -10.06 -20.85 3.52
CA ARG A 81 -9.98 -20.57 4.96
C ARG A 81 -10.42 -19.15 5.31
N MET A 82 -10.30 -18.23 4.36
CA MET A 82 -10.63 -16.82 4.57
C MET A 82 -12.03 -16.45 4.11
N VAL A 83 -12.59 -17.17 3.15
CA VAL A 83 -13.86 -16.82 2.50
C VAL A 83 -14.91 -17.86 2.83
N ALA A 84 -16.09 -17.42 3.23
CA ALA A 84 -17.22 -18.29 3.51
C ALA A 84 -17.54 -19.18 2.30
N LYS A 85 -17.92 -20.43 2.57
CA LYS A 85 -18.18 -21.44 1.52
C LYS A 85 -19.13 -20.94 0.42
N ARG A 86 -20.13 -20.13 0.78
CA ARG A 86 -21.11 -19.54 -0.14
C ARG A 86 -20.49 -18.57 -1.16
N ASP A 87 -19.42 -17.86 -0.79
CA ASP A 87 -18.76 -16.86 -1.62
C ASP A 87 -17.47 -17.38 -2.28
N LEU A 88 -16.97 -18.55 -1.84
CA LEU A 88 -15.69 -19.11 -2.28
C LEU A 88 -15.60 -19.31 -3.79
N LEU A 89 -16.65 -19.82 -4.44
CA LEU A 89 -16.67 -20.01 -5.89
C LEU A 89 -16.56 -18.68 -6.65
N ARG A 90 -17.25 -17.64 -6.16
CA ARG A 90 -17.21 -16.29 -6.73
C ARG A 90 -15.80 -15.69 -6.58
N ALA A 91 -15.24 -15.76 -5.36
CA ALA A 91 -13.90 -15.26 -5.09
C ALA A 91 -12.82 -15.98 -5.93
N THR A 92 -12.91 -17.31 -6.04
CA THR A 92 -12.01 -18.12 -6.87
C THR A 92 -12.09 -17.71 -8.34
N ARG A 93 -13.30 -17.50 -8.87
CA ARG A 93 -13.50 -17.05 -10.26
C ARG A 93 -12.90 -15.67 -10.50
N CYS A 94 -13.07 -14.73 -9.57
CA CYS A 94 -12.46 -13.40 -9.66
C CYS A 94 -10.93 -13.50 -9.61
N MET A 95 -10.36 -14.32 -8.72
CA MET A 95 -8.91 -14.54 -8.69
C MET A 95 -8.38 -15.15 -10.00
N LEU A 96 -9.08 -16.12 -10.59
CA LEU A 96 -8.70 -16.70 -11.89
C LEU A 96 -8.78 -15.68 -13.04
N LYS A 97 -9.82 -14.83 -13.05
CA LYS A 97 -9.90 -13.71 -13.99
C LYS A 97 -8.77 -12.70 -13.75
N ALA A 98 -8.35 -12.51 -12.50
CA ALA A 98 -7.24 -11.63 -12.18
C ALA A 98 -5.92 -12.13 -12.76
N LYS A 99 -5.67 -13.46 -12.70
CA LYS A 99 -4.54 -14.10 -13.39
C LYS A 99 -4.51 -13.83 -14.90
N ALA A 100 -5.66 -13.57 -15.52
CA ALA A 100 -5.75 -13.19 -16.94
C ALA A 100 -5.43 -11.70 -17.22
N GLY A 101 -5.08 -10.92 -16.19
CA GLY A 101 -4.38 -9.64 -16.35
C GLY A 101 -5.16 -8.38 -16.02
N ARG A 102 -6.25 -8.47 -15.27
CA ARG A 102 -6.97 -7.28 -14.77
C ARG A 102 -7.27 -7.41 -13.30
N ALA A 103 -7.28 -6.30 -12.58
CA ALA A 103 -7.79 -6.30 -11.22
C ALA A 103 -9.25 -6.81 -11.20
N GLN A 104 -9.61 -7.62 -10.22
CA GLN A 104 -10.95 -8.19 -10.08
C GLN A 104 -11.47 -7.98 -8.66
N PRO A 105 -12.50 -7.14 -8.48
CA PRO A 105 -13.17 -7.01 -7.21
C PRO A 105 -14.16 -8.18 -6.99
N VAL A 106 -14.39 -8.50 -5.73
CA VAL A 106 -15.43 -9.41 -5.29
C VAL A 106 -15.86 -9.05 -3.88
N GLU A 107 -17.16 -8.90 -3.67
CA GLU A 107 -17.70 -8.85 -2.31
C GLU A 107 -17.79 -10.28 -1.77
N ALA A 108 -17.35 -10.49 -0.53
CA ALA A 108 -17.37 -11.79 0.10
C ALA A 108 -17.50 -11.67 1.61
N ALA A 109 -18.16 -12.65 2.23
CA ALA A 109 -18.05 -12.85 3.66
C ALA A 109 -16.68 -13.48 3.98
N CYS A 110 -15.85 -12.74 4.70
CA CYS A 110 -14.55 -13.18 5.18
C CYS A 110 -14.67 -13.77 6.59
N ILE A 111 -14.09 -14.95 6.81
CA ILE A 111 -14.04 -15.64 8.10
C ILE A 111 -12.73 -15.28 8.80
N GLY A 112 -12.83 -14.63 9.96
CA GLY A 112 -11.69 -14.30 10.82
C GLY A 112 -11.19 -15.50 11.63
N LYS A 113 -10.05 -15.33 12.31
CA LYS A 113 -9.43 -16.37 13.16
C LYS A 113 -10.28 -16.80 14.36
N ASP A 114 -11.22 -15.95 14.77
CA ASP A 114 -12.20 -16.19 15.82
C ASP A 114 -13.48 -16.88 15.32
N GLY A 115 -13.56 -17.13 14.00
CA GLY A 115 -14.75 -17.67 13.33
C GLY A 115 -15.81 -16.61 13.00
N GLY A 116 -15.56 -15.34 13.29
CA GLY A 116 -16.47 -14.24 12.97
C GLY A 116 -16.52 -13.97 11.46
N GLU A 117 -17.71 -13.68 10.93
CA GLU A 117 -17.90 -13.29 9.53
C GLU A 117 -17.96 -11.76 9.39
N THR A 118 -17.11 -11.21 8.52
CA THR A 118 -17.11 -9.80 8.13
C THR A 118 -17.32 -9.67 6.63
N ALA A 119 -18.29 -8.87 6.19
CA ALA A 119 -18.47 -8.57 4.77
C ALA A 119 -17.34 -7.64 4.29
N MET A 120 -16.67 -8.01 3.21
CA MET A 120 -15.54 -7.27 2.67
C MET A 120 -15.61 -7.21 1.14
N SER A 121 -15.15 -6.09 0.58
CA SER A 121 -14.77 -6.01 -0.82
C SER A 121 -13.31 -6.42 -0.95
N ILE A 122 -13.07 -7.54 -1.61
CA ILE A 122 -11.74 -8.06 -1.91
C ILE A 122 -11.38 -7.69 -3.35
N THR A 123 -10.26 -7.01 -3.56
CA THR A 123 -9.71 -6.77 -4.89
C THR A 123 -8.48 -7.64 -5.11
N PHE A 124 -8.56 -8.51 -6.11
CA PHE A 124 -7.41 -9.30 -6.58
C PHE A 124 -6.67 -8.53 -7.66
N VAL A 125 -5.39 -8.23 -7.44
CA VAL A 125 -4.55 -7.46 -8.38
C VAL A 125 -3.40 -8.35 -8.87
N PRO A 126 -3.32 -8.68 -10.17
CA PRO A 126 -2.21 -9.48 -10.68
C PRO A 126 -0.90 -8.68 -10.68
N VAL A 127 0.22 -9.37 -10.46
CA VAL A 127 1.55 -8.77 -10.42
C VAL A 127 2.42 -9.41 -11.48
N TYR A 128 3.08 -8.58 -12.28
CA TYR A 128 3.90 -8.99 -13.40
C TYR A 128 5.36 -8.55 -13.21
N ALA A 129 6.29 -9.45 -13.52
CA ALA A 129 7.71 -9.14 -13.74
C ALA A 129 8.09 -9.63 -15.13
N ASP A 130 8.76 -8.80 -15.94
CA ASP A 130 9.16 -9.13 -17.31
C ASP A 130 8.01 -9.71 -18.18
N ARG A 131 6.80 -9.15 -18.02
CA ARG A 131 5.54 -9.61 -18.65
C ARG A 131 5.06 -11.01 -18.23
N ALA A 132 5.74 -11.68 -17.32
CA ALA A 132 5.28 -12.92 -16.71
C ALA A 132 4.52 -12.63 -15.42
N LEU A 133 3.38 -13.32 -15.21
CA LEU A 133 2.66 -13.24 -13.95
C LEU A 133 3.52 -13.89 -12.85
N VAL A 134 3.79 -13.16 -11.77
CA VAL A 134 4.60 -13.64 -10.64
C VAL A 134 3.80 -13.83 -9.37
N GLY A 135 2.62 -13.21 -9.27
CA GLY A 135 1.75 -13.37 -8.12
C GLY A 135 0.51 -12.50 -8.20
N ILE A 136 -0.23 -12.44 -7.08
CA ILE A 136 -1.47 -11.69 -6.96
C ILE A 136 -1.52 -11.05 -5.57
N TYR A 137 -1.88 -9.77 -5.50
CA TYR A 137 -2.30 -9.12 -4.26
C TYR A 137 -3.78 -9.38 -3.99
N GLY A 138 -4.13 -9.62 -2.74
CA GLY A 138 -5.49 -9.45 -2.23
C GLY A 138 -5.53 -8.25 -1.30
N LEU A 139 -6.40 -7.30 -1.60
CA LEU A 139 -6.67 -6.12 -0.77
C LEU A 139 -8.12 -6.23 -0.30
N ALA A 140 -8.38 -6.14 1.00
CA ALA A 140 -9.73 -6.25 1.54
C ALA A 140 -10.15 -5.01 2.33
N THR A 141 -11.23 -4.38 1.90
CA THR A 141 -11.86 -3.26 2.58
C THR A 141 -13.16 -3.75 3.23
N PRO A 142 -13.38 -3.55 4.55
CA PRO A 142 -14.65 -3.87 5.17
C PRO A 142 -15.80 -3.13 4.49
N LEU A 143 -16.87 -3.84 4.15
CA LEU A 143 -18.12 -3.21 3.76
C LEU A 143 -18.83 -2.79 5.04
N ALA A 144 -19.14 -1.50 5.18
CA ALA A 144 -20.03 -1.04 6.22
C ALA A 144 -21.30 -1.89 6.14
N ARG A 145 -21.71 -2.53 7.25
CA ARG A 145 -22.98 -3.25 7.25
C ARG A 145 -24.06 -2.24 6.89
N ASP A 146 -24.80 -2.50 5.81
CA ASP A 146 -26.08 -1.85 5.55
C ASP A 146 -27.01 -2.16 6.74
N SER A 147 -26.89 -1.37 7.80
CA SER A 147 -28.02 -1.09 8.67
C SER A 147 -28.83 -0.03 7.97
N ALA A 148 -30.00 -0.41 7.48
CA ALA A 148 -31.08 0.51 7.17
C ALA A 148 -31.36 1.39 8.40
N ALA A 149 -30.72 2.55 8.45
CA ALA A 149 -31.03 3.71 9.26
C ALA A 149 -30.17 4.84 8.70
N GLY A 150 -30.82 5.76 7.99
CA GLY A 150 -30.14 6.97 7.53
C GLY A 150 -29.59 7.73 8.72
N MET A 151 -28.30 8.05 8.69
CA MET A 151 -27.72 9.24 9.29
C MET A 151 -26.29 9.43 8.77
N ASP A 152 -26.02 10.67 8.39
CA ASP A 152 -24.82 11.20 7.74
C ASP A 152 -23.48 10.59 8.17
N ALA A 153 -22.76 10.00 7.21
CA ALA A 153 -21.35 9.63 7.37
C ALA A 153 -20.46 10.86 7.66
N ALA A 154 -20.90 12.06 7.29
CA ALA A 154 -20.23 13.33 7.58
C ALA A 154 -20.31 13.71 9.08
N GLU A 155 -21.38 13.32 9.78
CA GLU A 155 -21.61 13.71 11.18
C GLU A 155 -20.79 12.83 12.16
N SER A 156 -20.43 11.60 11.78
CA SER A 156 -19.62 10.67 12.59
C SER A 156 -18.11 10.99 12.61
N ALA A 157 -17.56 11.53 11.53
CA ALA A 157 -16.16 11.98 11.48
C ALA A 157 -15.95 13.27 12.29
N ALA A 158 -16.90 14.22 12.17
CA ALA A 158 -16.89 15.45 12.95
C ALA A 158 -17.02 15.19 14.45
N GLY A 159 -17.86 14.23 14.87
CA GLY A 159 -18.01 13.85 16.28
C GLY A 159 -16.75 13.22 16.91
N ARG A 160 -15.97 12.43 16.16
CA ARG A 160 -14.69 11.86 16.63
C ARG A 160 -13.57 12.89 16.66
N ALA A 161 -13.49 13.74 15.64
CA ALA A 161 -12.56 14.87 15.61
C ALA A 161 -12.83 15.87 16.76
N ALA A 162 -14.11 16.11 17.09
CA ALA A 162 -14.50 16.95 18.22
C ALA A 162 -14.13 16.33 19.59
N ALA A 163 -14.20 15.01 19.74
CA ALA A 163 -13.76 14.31 20.97
C ALA A 163 -12.24 14.39 21.19
N LEU A 164 -11.47 14.74 20.16
CA LEU A 164 -10.03 14.97 20.21
C LEU A 164 -9.65 16.47 20.22
N ALA A 165 -10.60 17.39 20.06
CA ALA A 165 -10.30 18.81 19.93
C ALA A 165 -9.93 19.45 21.27
N GLY A 166 -8.66 19.89 21.40
CA GLY A 166 -8.19 20.67 22.55
C GLY A 166 -6.67 20.86 22.57
N ALA A 167 -6.17 21.70 23.48
CA ALA A 167 -4.73 21.86 23.76
C ALA A 167 -3.96 20.52 23.94
N PRO A 168 -4.54 19.46 24.55
CA PRO A 168 -3.87 18.16 24.67
C PRO A 168 -3.53 17.50 23.32
N LEU A 169 -4.34 17.69 22.28
CA LEU A 169 -4.08 17.12 20.96
C LEU A 169 -2.95 17.87 20.24
N VAL A 170 -2.93 19.19 20.32
CA VAL A 170 -1.87 20.00 19.70
C VAL A 170 -0.51 19.67 20.31
N GLU A 171 -0.45 19.54 21.64
CA GLU A 171 0.76 19.08 22.32
C GLU A 171 1.16 17.65 21.93
N ALA A 172 0.18 16.75 21.80
CA ALA A 172 0.44 15.37 21.36
C ALA A 172 0.97 15.32 19.92
N LEU A 173 0.43 16.13 19.02
CA LEU A 173 0.90 16.24 17.63
C LEU A 173 2.30 16.84 17.55
N SER A 174 2.61 17.84 18.38
CA SER A 174 3.95 18.40 18.46
C SER A 174 4.96 17.33 18.89
N ARG A 175 4.66 16.59 19.97
CA ARG A 175 5.50 15.46 20.43
C ARG A 175 5.57 14.31 19.42
N ALA A 176 4.52 14.10 18.62
CA ALA A 176 4.47 13.01 17.65
C ALA A 176 5.52 13.14 16.55
N ILE A 177 5.91 14.38 16.20
CA ILE A 177 7.00 14.65 15.25
C ILE A 177 8.33 14.17 15.84
N ASP A 178 8.64 14.59 17.07
CA ASP A 178 9.92 14.27 17.72
C ASP A 178 10.05 12.80 18.16
N GLN A 179 8.92 12.09 18.29
CA GLN A 179 8.85 10.72 18.79
C GLN A 179 8.62 9.66 17.70
N ASP A 180 8.82 10.00 16.42
CA ASP A 180 8.65 9.08 15.28
C ASP A 180 7.29 8.35 15.29
N GLN A 181 6.24 9.08 15.65
CA GLN A 181 4.89 8.53 15.73
C GLN A 181 4.12 8.67 14.41
N PHE A 182 4.62 9.48 13.47
CA PHE A 182 4.06 9.56 12.14
C PHE A 182 4.60 8.46 11.23
N LEU A 183 3.72 7.99 10.34
CA LEU A 183 4.01 6.98 9.33
C LEU A 183 3.42 7.44 8.01
N VAL A 184 4.02 7.03 6.90
CA VAL A 184 3.48 7.23 5.56
C VAL A 184 3.09 5.86 5.00
N TYR A 185 1.82 5.71 4.65
CA TYR A 185 1.34 4.55 3.91
C TYR A 185 1.27 4.90 2.43
N TYR A 186 1.36 3.88 1.57
CA TYR A 186 1.43 4.09 0.13
C TYR A 186 0.30 3.33 -0.56
N GLN A 187 -0.62 4.07 -1.17
CA GLN A 187 -1.71 3.50 -1.95
C GLN A 187 -1.30 3.43 -3.43
N PRO A 188 -1.25 2.25 -4.06
CA PRO A 188 -0.81 2.13 -5.45
C PRO A 188 -1.84 2.67 -6.44
N HIS A 189 -1.35 3.36 -7.46
CA HIS A 189 -2.09 3.73 -8.66
C HIS A 189 -1.79 2.73 -9.78
N LEU A 190 -2.85 2.18 -10.36
CA LEU A 190 -2.77 1.15 -11.40
C LEU A 190 -3.11 1.76 -12.77
N ASP A 191 -2.30 1.44 -13.76
CA ASP A 191 -2.71 1.58 -15.15
C ASP A 191 -3.79 0.52 -15.44
N ILE A 192 -5.00 0.97 -15.74
CA ILE A 192 -6.17 0.10 -15.92
C ILE A 192 -6.00 -0.85 -17.12
N ARG A 193 -5.21 -0.47 -18.14
CA ARG A 193 -5.03 -1.25 -19.37
C ARG A 193 -4.03 -2.38 -19.18
N THR A 194 -2.98 -2.14 -18.40
CA THR A 194 -1.83 -3.04 -18.24
C THR A 194 -1.79 -3.72 -16.86
N GLY A 195 -2.56 -3.22 -15.89
CA GLY A 195 -2.52 -3.69 -14.50
C GLY A 195 -1.22 -3.34 -13.76
N ARG A 196 -0.32 -2.57 -14.37
CA ARG A 196 0.96 -2.19 -13.76
C ARG A 196 0.77 -1.04 -12.78
N ILE A 197 1.54 -1.05 -11.71
CA ILE A 197 1.65 0.10 -10.81
C ILE A 197 2.41 1.20 -11.56
N VAL A 198 1.80 2.37 -11.69
CA VAL A 198 2.38 3.56 -12.34
C VAL A 198 2.72 4.66 -11.35
N GLY A 199 2.26 4.51 -10.11
CA GLY A 199 2.62 5.40 -9.03
C GLY A 199 1.99 4.99 -7.71
N THR A 200 2.18 5.84 -6.71
CA THR A 200 1.61 5.67 -5.38
C THR A 200 1.15 7.00 -4.82
N GLU A 201 0.14 6.99 -3.97
CA GLU A 201 -0.22 8.11 -3.12
C GLU A 201 0.33 7.91 -1.71
N ALA A 202 1.05 8.90 -1.20
CA ALA A 202 1.56 8.97 0.16
C ALA A 202 0.47 9.47 1.11
N LEU A 203 0.12 8.64 2.08
CA LEU A 203 -0.98 8.85 3.01
C LEU A 203 -0.44 8.87 4.44
N LEU A 204 -0.48 10.06 5.06
CA LEU A 204 -0.05 10.24 6.44
C LEU A 204 -0.90 9.39 7.41
N ARG A 205 -0.26 8.82 8.43
CA ARG A 205 -0.89 8.11 9.53
C ARG A 205 -0.21 8.49 10.84
N TRP A 206 -0.97 8.52 11.92
CA TRP A 206 -0.43 8.75 13.26
C TRP A 206 -0.56 7.49 14.10
N ARG A 207 0.57 6.89 14.46
CA ARG A 207 0.66 5.77 15.40
C ARG A 207 0.74 6.32 16.82
N HIS A 208 -0.41 6.53 17.43
CA HIS A 208 -0.53 6.98 18.81
C HIS A 208 -0.21 5.81 19.78
N PRO A 209 0.61 6.02 20.82
CA PRO A 209 1.06 4.96 21.72
C PRO A 209 -0.08 4.19 22.41
N GLU A 210 -1.17 4.89 22.74
CA GLU A 210 -2.32 4.29 23.43
C GLU A 210 -3.49 3.93 22.49
N ARG A 211 -3.58 4.57 21.32
CA ARG A 211 -4.79 4.52 20.46
C ARG A 211 -4.55 3.76 19.16
N GLY A 212 -3.31 3.33 18.90
CA GLY A 212 -2.96 2.70 17.63
C GLY A 212 -2.97 3.71 16.48
N ILE A 213 -3.41 3.28 15.31
CA ILE A 213 -3.44 4.13 14.10
C ILE A 213 -4.64 5.06 14.16
N VAL A 214 -4.37 6.36 14.24
CA VAL A 214 -5.36 7.45 14.17
C VAL A 214 -5.48 7.94 12.73
N ALA A 215 -6.72 8.11 12.27
CA ALA A 215 -7.01 8.52 10.91
C ALA A 215 -6.73 10.02 10.69
N PRO A 216 -6.29 10.44 9.48
CA PRO A 216 -6.05 11.85 9.16
C PRO A 216 -7.22 12.79 9.47
N SER A 217 -8.46 12.33 9.22
CA SER A 217 -9.67 13.10 9.52
C SER A 217 -9.75 13.57 10.98
N ASP A 218 -9.13 12.84 11.90
CA ASP A 218 -9.26 13.08 13.33
C ASP A 218 -8.23 14.08 13.86
N PHE A 219 -7.12 14.31 13.14
CA PHE A 219 -6.03 15.17 13.62
C PHE A 219 -5.57 16.26 12.64
N ILE A 220 -5.83 16.11 11.33
CA ILE A 220 -5.47 17.12 10.32
C ILE A 220 -6.10 18.48 10.63
N PRO A 221 -7.40 18.61 10.99
CA PRO A 221 -7.98 19.92 11.31
C PRO A 221 -7.24 20.65 12.45
N ALA A 222 -6.81 19.91 13.47
CA ALA A 222 -6.03 20.47 14.58
C ALA A 222 -4.59 20.82 14.18
N ALA A 223 -3.95 19.98 13.36
CA ALA A 223 -2.63 20.25 12.80
C ALA A 223 -2.65 21.50 11.92
N GLU A 224 -3.71 21.68 11.13
CA GLU A 224 -3.91 22.88 10.32
C GLU A 224 -4.08 24.09 11.20
N ALA A 225 -5.07 24.08 12.11
CA ALA A 225 -5.37 25.19 13.01
C ALA A 225 -4.13 25.67 13.79
N SER A 226 -3.31 24.73 14.26
CA SER A 226 -2.07 24.99 15.02
C SER A 226 -0.82 25.24 14.17
N LYS A 227 -0.92 25.17 12.84
CA LYS A 227 0.20 25.25 11.88
C LYS A 227 1.23 24.11 11.98
N LEU A 228 1.00 23.10 12.82
CA LEU A 228 1.80 21.88 12.85
C LEU A 228 1.73 21.10 11.53
N ILE A 229 0.70 21.34 10.70
CA ILE A 229 0.62 20.75 9.36
C ILE A 229 1.81 21.13 8.47
N LEU A 230 2.48 22.26 8.72
CA LEU A 230 3.63 22.70 7.93
C LEU A 230 4.85 21.77 8.14
N PRO A 231 5.39 21.60 9.37
CA PRO A 231 6.50 20.67 9.59
C PRO A 231 6.11 19.20 9.34
N ILE A 232 4.87 18.80 9.64
CA ILE A 232 4.38 17.46 9.32
C ILE A 232 4.42 17.23 7.81
N GLY A 233 3.93 18.20 7.03
CA GLY A 233 3.89 18.10 5.58
C GLY A 233 5.27 18.06 4.93
N GLU A 234 6.24 18.83 5.44
CA GLU A 234 7.64 18.74 4.99
C GLU A 234 8.21 17.34 5.29
N TRP A 235 7.97 16.81 6.49
CA TRP A 235 8.41 15.47 6.87
C TRP A 235 7.79 14.39 5.97
N VAL A 236 6.48 14.49 5.66
CA VAL A 236 5.79 13.56 4.75
C VAL A 236 6.41 13.63 3.36
N LEU A 237 6.62 14.82 2.83
CA LEU A 237 7.19 15.02 1.50
C LEU A 237 8.59 14.40 1.40
N ARG A 238 9.45 14.68 2.39
CA ARG A 238 10.80 14.10 2.46
C ARG A 238 10.79 12.58 2.55
N THR A 239 9.92 12.04 3.40
CA THR A 239 9.75 10.59 3.58
C THR A 239 9.27 9.93 2.29
N ALA A 240 8.27 10.52 1.62
CA ALA A 240 7.73 10.01 0.37
C ALA A 240 8.77 10.06 -0.76
N CYS A 241 9.48 11.18 -0.93
CA CYS A 241 10.50 11.31 -1.95
C CYS A 241 11.67 10.33 -1.74
N ALA A 242 12.16 10.20 -0.50
CA ALA A 242 13.21 9.24 -0.15
C ALA A 242 12.76 7.79 -0.40
N GLN A 243 11.53 7.45 -0.02
CA GLN A 243 10.99 6.12 -0.26
C GLN A 243 10.82 5.81 -1.75
N ASN A 244 10.35 6.78 -2.53
CA ASN A 244 10.22 6.63 -3.98
C ASN A 244 11.59 6.41 -4.63
N LYS A 245 12.60 7.21 -4.25
CA LYS A 245 13.97 7.01 -4.72
C LYS A 245 14.49 5.62 -4.37
N ALA A 246 14.29 5.16 -3.14
CA ALA A 246 14.68 3.82 -2.73
C ALA A 246 14.02 2.72 -3.57
N TRP A 247 12.74 2.88 -3.95
CA TRP A 247 12.09 1.94 -4.88
C TRP A 247 12.68 1.98 -6.29
N GLN A 248 12.99 3.17 -6.81
CA GLN A 248 13.64 3.32 -8.11
C GLN A 248 15.01 2.63 -8.13
N ASP A 249 15.80 2.81 -7.07
CA ASP A 249 17.13 2.19 -6.92
C ASP A 249 17.04 0.67 -6.77
N GLN A 250 15.90 0.15 -6.28
CA GLN A 250 15.60 -1.28 -6.21
C GLN A 250 14.99 -1.84 -7.51
N GLY A 251 14.91 -1.05 -8.57
CA GLY A 251 14.46 -1.49 -9.90
C GLY A 251 12.96 -1.37 -10.16
N ALA A 252 12.21 -0.62 -9.34
CA ALA A 252 10.77 -0.41 -9.57
C ALA A 252 10.45 0.43 -10.83
N GLY A 253 11.47 1.02 -11.48
CA GLY A 253 11.30 1.95 -12.59
C GLY A 253 10.76 3.32 -12.14
N PRO A 254 10.47 4.24 -13.07
CA PRO A 254 10.04 5.60 -12.75
C PRO A 254 8.61 5.60 -12.17
N LEU A 255 8.49 5.32 -10.88
CA LEU A 255 7.24 5.41 -10.14
C LEU A 255 6.95 6.87 -9.78
N THR A 256 5.73 7.31 -10.09
CA THR A 256 5.25 8.61 -9.60
C THR A 256 4.81 8.51 -8.15
N ILE A 257 5.04 9.55 -7.35
CA ILE A 257 4.51 9.63 -5.99
C ILE A 257 3.69 10.90 -5.81
N ALA A 258 2.44 10.75 -5.41
CA ALA A 258 1.54 11.84 -5.04
C ALA A 258 1.63 12.10 -3.54
N VAL A 259 1.76 13.36 -3.15
CA VAL A 259 1.77 13.79 -1.75
C VAL A 259 0.67 14.82 -1.56
N ASN A 260 -0.19 14.60 -0.57
CA ASN A 260 -1.27 15.53 -0.24
C ASN A 260 -0.73 16.76 0.49
N LEU A 261 -1.14 17.95 0.05
CA LEU A 261 -0.77 19.22 0.66
C LEU A 261 -2.02 19.92 1.21
N SER A 262 -1.91 20.44 2.43
CA SER A 262 -2.93 21.29 3.05
C SER A 262 -2.99 22.66 2.38
N PRO A 263 -4.17 23.33 2.32
CA PRO A 263 -4.27 24.72 1.87
C PRO A 263 -3.28 25.66 2.57
N ARG A 264 -3.02 25.47 3.87
CA ARG A 264 -2.06 26.29 4.63
C ARG A 264 -0.62 26.13 4.16
N GLN A 265 -0.27 25.00 3.52
CA GLN A 265 1.03 24.78 2.92
C GLN A 265 1.15 25.46 1.56
N PHE A 266 0.05 25.56 0.80
CA PHE A 266 0.01 26.32 -0.45
C PHE A 266 0.12 27.83 -0.24
N GLU A 267 -0.33 28.32 0.91
CA GLU A 267 -0.20 29.73 1.32
C GLU A 267 1.23 30.12 1.73
N GLN A 268 2.16 29.16 1.86
CA GLN A 268 3.57 29.49 2.12
C GLN A 268 4.27 29.90 0.82
N ASP A 269 4.88 31.09 0.82
CA ASP A 269 5.63 31.62 -0.34
C ASP A 269 6.77 30.71 -0.81
N HIS A 270 7.18 29.73 -0.01
CA HIS A 270 8.34 28.87 -0.21
C HIS A 270 8.02 27.39 -0.44
N VAL A 271 6.76 27.03 -0.76
CA VAL A 271 6.39 25.62 -1.01
C VAL A 271 7.20 25.02 -2.16
N VAL A 272 7.46 25.80 -3.22
CA VAL A 272 8.26 25.37 -4.37
C VAL A 272 9.72 25.16 -3.96
N ASP A 273 10.30 26.07 -3.18
CA ASP A 273 11.68 25.95 -2.69
C ASP A 273 11.85 24.77 -1.74
N MET A 274 10.86 24.50 -0.88
CA MET A 274 10.83 23.30 -0.05
C MET A 274 10.82 22.02 -0.90
N VAL A 275 9.95 21.95 -1.91
CA VAL A 275 9.90 20.78 -2.83
C VAL A 275 11.23 20.62 -3.56
N GLY A 276 11.80 21.71 -4.10
CA GLY A 276 13.09 21.68 -4.77
C GLY A 276 14.23 21.18 -3.88
N ARG A 277 14.28 21.65 -2.62
CA ARG A 277 15.25 21.18 -1.62
C ARG A 277 15.07 19.70 -1.30
N VAL A 278 13.85 19.24 -1.07
CA VAL A 278 13.58 17.82 -0.76
C VAL A 278 13.98 16.91 -1.93
N LEU A 279 13.66 17.30 -3.17
CA LEU A 279 14.06 16.54 -4.35
C LEU A 279 15.59 16.45 -4.49
N ALA A 280 16.29 17.56 -4.28
CA ALA A 280 17.75 17.60 -4.28
C ALA A 280 18.35 16.72 -3.18
N ASP A 281 17.85 16.83 -1.94
CA ASP A 281 18.33 16.08 -0.78
C ASP A 281 18.11 14.56 -0.93
N THR A 282 17.00 14.17 -1.56
CA THR A 282 16.65 12.76 -1.76
C THR A 282 17.22 12.17 -3.05
N GLY A 283 17.68 13.01 -3.98
CA GLY A 283 18.13 12.58 -5.31
C GLY A 283 16.99 12.04 -6.19
N LEU A 284 15.74 12.38 -5.88
CA LEU A 284 14.59 12.03 -6.70
C LEU A 284 14.42 13.08 -7.83
N GLU A 285 14.36 12.61 -9.08
CA GLU A 285 14.12 13.51 -10.22
C GLU A 285 12.67 13.98 -10.26
N ALA A 286 12.47 15.27 -10.56
CA ALA A 286 11.15 15.82 -10.81
C ALA A 286 10.61 15.29 -12.15
N ALA A 287 9.59 14.45 -12.11
CA ALA A 287 8.85 14.04 -13.29
C ALA A 287 7.50 14.76 -13.36
N VAL A 288 7.20 15.41 -14.49
CA VAL A 288 5.90 16.03 -14.72
C VAL A 288 4.88 14.92 -14.99
N SER A 289 3.88 14.79 -14.12
CA SER A 289 2.76 13.89 -14.36
C SER A 289 1.80 14.57 -15.36
N GLY A 290 2.02 14.37 -16.66
CA GLY A 290 1.18 15.02 -17.67
C GLY A 290 1.74 15.09 -19.09
N ALA A 291 1.92 13.94 -19.73
CA ALA A 291 1.67 13.73 -21.16
C ALA A 291 1.99 12.27 -21.45
N GLY A 292 1.05 11.54 -22.06
CA GLY A 292 1.41 10.30 -22.72
C GLY A 292 2.56 10.58 -23.66
N ASP A 293 3.69 9.89 -23.44
CA ASP A 293 4.82 9.88 -24.35
C ASP A 293 4.39 9.18 -25.66
N HIS A 294 3.75 9.98 -26.51
CA HIS A 294 3.58 9.74 -27.92
C HIS A 294 4.48 10.73 -28.66
N ARG A 295 5.81 10.55 -28.54
CA ARG A 295 6.84 10.92 -29.54
C ARG A 295 8.20 10.57 -28.91
N ARG A 296 8.92 9.54 -29.34
CA ARG A 296 9.56 9.44 -30.66
C ARG A 296 9.97 7.98 -30.96
N HIS A 297 9.34 7.36 -31.94
CA HIS A 297 10.01 6.43 -32.84
C HIS A 297 10.11 7.14 -34.18
N ASP A 298 11.12 8.00 -34.30
CA ASP A 298 11.70 8.29 -35.60
C ASP A 298 13.04 7.56 -35.59
N ASP A 299 13.08 6.46 -36.34
CA ASP A 299 14.30 5.95 -36.97
C ASP A 299 13.94 4.76 -37.87
N GLY A 300 14.26 4.88 -39.17
CA GLY A 300 14.63 3.72 -39.98
C GLY A 300 13.67 3.24 -41.06
N ARG A 301 13.25 4.10 -41.98
CA ARG A 301 13.10 3.72 -43.40
C ARG A 301 13.72 4.85 -44.23
N GLY A 302 14.99 4.74 -44.60
CA GLY A 302 15.44 3.76 -45.57
C GLY A 302 15.29 4.40 -46.94
N ALA A 303 16.33 5.12 -47.34
CA ALA A 303 16.49 5.70 -48.66
C ALA A 303 16.19 4.63 -49.73
N PHE A 304 15.25 4.93 -50.62
CA PHE A 304 15.18 4.30 -51.93
C PHE A 304 15.22 5.40 -52.99
N ASP A 305 16.43 5.54 -53.49
CA ASP A 305 16.83 6.03 -54.79
C ASP A 305 15.81 5.74 -55.89
N ARG A 306 15.40 6.77 -56.63
CA ARG A 306 14.93 6.67 -58.01
C ARG A 306 15.33 7.94 -58.78
N HIS A 307 16.45 7.81 -59.47
CA HIS A 307 16.77 8.49 -60.71
C HIS A 307 15.67 8.36 -61.80
N ALA A 308 15.74 9.30 -62.77
CA ALA A 308 15.10 9.34 -64.11
C ALA A 308 13.64 9.87 -64.12
N GLU A 309 13.19 10.84 -64.93
CA GLU A 309 13.60 11.61 -66.13
C GLU A 309 12.69 12.87 -66.12
N GLY A 310 12.97 14.05 -66.70
CA GLY A 310 13.67 14.32 -67.94
C GLY A 310 12.72 14.52 -69.13
N ALA A 311 11.72 15.43 -69.06
CA ALA A 311 11.13 16.21 -70.18
C ALA A 311 9.90 17.02 -69.70
#